data_AF-A0A7S1GV95-F1
#
_entry.id   AF-A0A7S1GV95-F1
#
_cell.length_a   1.000
_cell.length_b   1.000
_cell.length_c   1.000
_cell.angle_alpha   90.00
_cell.angle_beta   90.00
_cell.angle_gamma   90.00
#
_symmetry.space_group_name_H-M   'P 1'
#
loop_
_entity.id
_entity.type
_entity.pdbx_description
1 polymer ?
#
loop_
_entity_poly.entity_id
_entity_poly.type
_entity_poly.pdbx_seq_one_letter_code
_entity_poly.pdbx_strand_id
1 'polypeptide(L)'
;PPAAKPAATPESAPSKQAPPPAAKPAPTIQQEVEQLYARSRKPVSAQEGQTIRNLMIESFTNPFPSVVFSYATGNRQDMDEVGFGPGMIYTEFLARKLHETGIKTFSGLHVDAGENWEVILSKISGRGSQCKVLVVILNPALYLSKPCLKEIYTALCCKKIPSCLRGPSQKMRKTGGP
;
A
#
# COMPACT_ATOMS: atom_id res chain seq x y z
N PRO A 1 71.39 -19.58 20.42
CA PRO A 1 71.82 -18.24 19.99
C PRO A 1 72.09 -18.15 18.47
N PRO A 2 71.54 -17.17 17.74
CA PRO A 2 70.17 -16.66 17.75
C PRO A 2 69.41 -17.03 16.45
N ALA A 3 68.08 -17.12 16.55
CA ALA A 3 67.17 -17.27 15.42
C ALA A 3 67.09 -15.97 14.59
N ALA A 4 67.06 -16.11 13.27
CA ALA A 4 66.98 -15.01 12.32
C ALA A 4 65.62 -14.28 12.41
N LYS A 5 65.68 -12.94 12.37
CA LYS A 5 64.53 -12.01 12.32
C LYS A 5 63.68 -12.23 11.06
N PRO A 6 62.35 -12.01 11.11
CA PRO A 6 61.51 -12.05 9.91
C PRO A 6 61.63 -10.76 9.09
N ALA A 7 61.51 -10.91 7.77
CA ALA A 7 61.49 -9.83 6.79
C ALA A 7 60.18 -9.02 6.89
N ALA A 8 60.30 -7.69 6.86
CA ALA A 8 59.17 -6.77 6.82
C ALA A 8 58.50 -6.76 5.44
N THR A 9 57.18 -6.87 5.43
CA THR A 9 56.33 -6.67 4.24
C THR A 9 56.03 -5.17 4.10
N PRO A 10 56.00 -4.58 2.89
CA PRO A 10 55.69 -3.16 2.74
C PRO A 10 54.19 -2.91 2.95
N GLU A 11 53.90 -1.96 3.84
CA GLU A 11 52.57 -1.43 4.11
C GLU A 11 52.07 -0.62 2.90
N SER A 12 51.03 -1.12 2.22
CA SER A 12 50.39 -0.44 1.10
C SER A 12 49.59 0.77 1.60
N ALA A 13 49.92 1.96 1.10
CA ALA A 13 49.20 3.20 1.42
C ALA A 13 47.69 3.11 1.05
N PRO A 14 46.79 3.68 1.86
CA PRO A 14 45.36 3.66 1.58
C PRO A 14 45.01 4.58 0.40
N SER A 15 44.42 3.97 -0.64
CA SER A 15 43.85 4.67 -1.78
C SER A 15 42.69 5.58 -1.32
N LYS A 16 42.79 6.89 -1.62
CA LYS A 16 41.72 7.85 -1.36
C LYS A 16 40.54 7.53 -2.29
N GLN A 17 39.52 6.87 -1.76
CA GLN A 17 38.23 6.73 -2.43
C GLN A 17 37.59 8.13 -2.59
N ALA A 18 37.18 8.44 -3.82
CA ALA A 18 36.42 9.64 -4.12
C ALA A 18 35.09 9.64 -3.35
N PRO A 19 34.60 10.80 -2.88
CA PRO A 19 33.34 10.86 -2.17
C PRO A 19 32.20 10.33 -3.05
N PRO A 20 31.27 9.54 -2.49
CA PRO A 20 30.14 9.01 -3.23
C PRO A 20 29.32 10.15 -3.85
N PRO A 21 28.77 9.96 -5.06
CA PRO A 21 27.97 10.99 -5.73
C PRO A 21 26.81 11.41 -4.82
N ALA A 22 26.59 12.72 -4.72
CA ALA A 22 25.52 13.30 -3.90
C ALA A 22 24.19 12.61 -4.23
N ALA A 23 23.56 12.03 -3.21
CA ALA A 23 22.27 11.36 -3.34
C ALA A 23 21.25 12.35 -3.91
N LYS A 24 20.51 11.94 -4.95
CA LYS A 24 19.44 12.76 -5.50
C LYS A 24 18.42 13.08 -4.40
N PRO A 25 17.88 14.31 -4.36
CA PRO A 25 16.85 14.66 -3.38
C PRO A 25 15.64 13.73 -3.53
N ALA A 26 15.04 13.36 -2.40
CA ALA A 26 13.85 12.52 -2.37
C ALA A 26 12.70 13.19 -3.18
N PRO A 27 11.87 12.39 -3.89
CA PRO A 27 10.77 12.93 -4.66
C PRO A 27 9.73 13.62 -3.76
N THR A 28 9.09 14.64 -4.29
CA THR A 28 7.93 15.29 -3.66
C THR A 28 6.71 14.36 -3.71
N ILE A 29 5.72 14.58 -2.83
CA ILE A 29 4.47 13.81 -2.80
C ILE A 29 3.76 13.84 -4.16
N GLN A 30 3.77 14.99 -4.84
CA GLN A 30 3.16 15.14 -6.16
C GLN A 30 3.83 14.25 -7.20
N GLN A 31 5.17 14.19 -7.19
CA GLN A 31 5.93 13.31 -8.08
C GLN A 31 5.66 11.83 -7.79
N GLU A 32 5.56 11.46 -6.51
CA GLU A 32 5.23 10.08 -6.13
C GLU A 32 3.81 9.68 -6.57
N VAL A 33 2.85 10.60 -6.45
CA VAL A 33 1.46 10.40 -6.91
C VAL A 33 1.40 10.26 -8.43
N GLU A 34 2.17 11.06 -9.18
CA GLU A 34 2.26 10.92 -10.64
C GLU A 34 2.89 9.59 -11.04
N GLN A 35 3.95 9.18 -10.36
CA GLN A 35 4.58 7.86 -10.55
C GLN A 35 3.62 6.72 -10.24
N LEU A 36 2.82 6.84 -9.17
CA LEU A 36 1.78 5.88 -8.82
C LEU A 36 0.74 5.76 -9.93
N TYR A 37 0.26 6.88 -10.47
CA TYR A 37 -0.70 6.86 -11.58
C TYR A 37 -0.09 6.24 -12.83
N ALA A 38 1.13 6.62 -13.19
CA ALA A 38 1.85 6.02 -14.31
C ALA A 38 2.04 4.50 -14.12
N ARG A 39 2.33 4.07 -12.89
CA ARG A 39 2.49 2.66 -12.54
C ARG A 39 1.19 1.87 -12.64
N SER A 40 0.10 2.43 -12.13
CA SER A 40 -1.23 1.79 -12.11
C SER A 40 -1.82 1.54 -13.51
N ARG A 41 -1.35 2.30 -14.52
CA ARG A 41 -1.80 2.14 -15.92
C ARG A 41 -1.15 0.95 -16.62
N LYS A 42 0.03 0.51 -16.15
CA LYS A 42 0.73 -0.64 -16.72
C LYS A 42 0.10 -1.97 -16.26
N PRO A 43 0.21 -3.05 -17.06
CA PRO A 43 -0.09 -4.41 -16.62
C PRO A 43 0.48 -4.75 -15.24
N VAL A 44 -0.32 -5.43 -14.42
CA VAL A 44 0.14 -6.03 -13.16
C VAL A 44 0.43 -7.50 -13.40
N SER A 45 1.69 -7.89 -13.35
CA SER A 45 2.11 -9.28 -13.51
C SER A 45 1.91 -10.08 -12.22
N ALA A 46 1.90 -11.41 -12.33
CA ALA A 46 1.80 -12.29 -11.17
C ALA A 46 2.98 -12.09 -10.20
N GLN A 47 4.19 -11.91 -10.72
CA GLN A 47 5.39 -11.64 -9.91
C GLN A 47 5.25 -10.34 -9.11
N GLU A 48 4.81 -9.27 -9.77
CA GLU A 48 4.59 -7.99 -9.10
C GLU A 48 3.50 -8.10 -8.04
N GLY A 49 2.35 -8.66 -8.42
CA GLY A 49 1.22 -8.80 -7.53
C GLY A 49 1.55 -9.63 -6.30
N GLN A 50 2.35 -10.68 -6.46
CA GLN A 50 2.85 -11.48 -5.34
C GLN A 50 3.85 -10.70 -4.49
N THR A 51 4.73 -9.91 -5.10
CA THR A 51 5.66 -9.03 -4.37
C THR A 51 4.89 -8.06 -3.47
N ILE A 52 3.83 -7.42 -4.01
CA ILE A 52 2.96 -6.53 -3.24
C ILE A 52 2.32 -7.26 -2.06
N ARG A 53 1.79 -8.47 -2.26
CA ARG A 53 1.21 -9.26 -1.17
C ARG A 53 2.22 -9.57 -0.07
N ASN A 54 3.41 -10.06 -0.44
CA ASN A 54 4.45 -10.41 0.52
C ASN A 54 4.85 -9.19 1.37
N LEU A 55 5.07 -8.03 0.74
CA LEU A 55 5.37 -6.79 1.45
C LEU A 55 4.26 -6.41 2.46
N MET A 56 3.01 -6.55 2.06
CA MET A 56 1.87 -6.22 2.92
C MET A 56 1.75 -7.21 4.09
N ILE A 57 1.90 -8.51 3.85
CA ILE A 57 1.88 -9.54 4.89
C ILE A 57 3.01 -9.32 5.89
N GLU A 58 4.24 -9.10 5.42
CA GLU A 58 5.42 -8.84 6.27
C GLU A 58 5.28 -7.57 7.10
N SER A 59 4.61 -6.54 6.57
CA SER A 59 4.36 -5.30 7.30
C SER A 59 3.34 -5.44 8.43
N PHE A 60 2.57 -6.53 8.47
CA PHE A 60 1.50 -6.71 9.44
C PHE A 60 2.03 -7.15 10.80
N THR A 61 2.18 -6.19 11.72
CA THR A 61 2.72 -6.46 13.07
C THR A 61 1.71 -6.21 14.19
N ASN A 62 0.50 -5.70 13.90
CA ASN A 62 -0.43 -5.26 14.94
C ASN A 62 -1.87 -5.78 14.73
N PRO A 63 -2.46 -6.49 15.71
CA PRO A 63 -3.85 -6.95 15.63
C PRO A 63 -4.90 -5.81 15.60
N PHE A 64 -4.57 -4.56 15.91
CA PHE A 64 -5.54 -3.45 16.02
C PHE A 64 -5.12 -2.21 15.20
N PRO A 65 -5.44 -2.16 13.89
CA PRO A 65 -5.12 -1.04 13.01
C PRO A 65 -6.00 0.19 13.28
N SER A 66 -5.46 1.40 13.06
CA SER A 66 -6.25 2.65 13.12
C SER A 66 -6.93 2.98 11.80
N VAL A 67 -6.36 2.52 10.69
CA VAL A 67 -6.88 2.70 9.33
C VAL A 67 -7.11 1.33 8.69
N VAL A 68 -8.27 1.13 8.10
CA VAL A 68 -8.55 -0.07 7.30
C VAL A 68 -8.78 0.36 5.85
N PHE A 69 -8.24 -0.38 4.89
CA PHE A 69 -8.50 -0.18 3.47
C PHE A 69 -9.49 -1.23 2.97
N SER A 70 -10.55 -0.74 2.31
CA SER A 70 -11.42 -1.55 1.47
C SER A 70 -11.07 -1.27 0.02
N TYR A 71 -10.73 -2.31 -0.74
CA TYR A 71 -10.40 -2.19 -2.15
C TYR A 71 -10.84 -3.45 -2.88
N ALA A 72 -11.27 -3.30 -4.13
CA ALA A 72 -11.32 -4.42 -5.06
C ALA A 72 -10.07 -4.41 -5.93
N THR A 73 -9.53 -5.58 -6.25
CA THR A 73 -8.34 -5.72 -7.10
C THR A 73 -8.47 -4.96 -8.42
N GLY A 74 -9.66 -5.04 -9.05
CA GLY A 74 -9.93 -4.36 -10.30
C GLY A 74 -9.11 -4.89 -11.47
N ASN A 75 -8.90 -6.21 -11.52
CA ASN A 75 -8.22 -6.90 -12.62
C ASN A 75 -8.80 -6.44 -13.97
N ARG A 76 -7.94 -5.92 -14.85
CA ARG A 76 -8.32 -5.51 -16.20
C ARG A 76 -8.09 -6.69 -17.13
N GLN A 77 -9.17 -7.10 -17.79
CA GLN A 77 -9.14 -8.19 -18.76
C GLN A 77 -8.09 -7.92 -19.84
N ASP A 78 -7.34 -8.97 -20.20
CA ASP A 78 -6.27 -8.95 -21.21
C ASP A 78 -5.09 -8.01 -20.90
N MET A 79 -5.02 -7.47 -19.68
CA MET A 79 -3.93 -6.60 -19.23
C MET A 79 -3.27 -7.10 -17.94
N ASP A 80 -4.05 -7.50 -16.95
CA ASP A 80 -3.54 -7.90 -15.64
C ASP A 80 -3.63 -9.41 -15.45
N GLU A 81 -2.64 -10.00 -14.79
CA GLU A 81 -2.70 -11.42 -14.40
C GLU A 81 -3.84 -11.69 -13.42
N VAL A 82 -4.42 -12.89 -13.50
CA VAL A 82 -5.62 -13.25 -12.74
C VAL A 82 -5.41 -13.04 -11.24
N GLY A 83 -6.33 -12.31 -10.61
CA GLY A 83 -6.27 -12.00 -9.18
C GLY A 83 -5.40 -10.79 -8.82
N PHE A 84 -4.82 -10.12 -9.81
CA PHE A 84 -4.02 -8.90 -9.67
C PHE A 84 -4.61 -7.72 -10.44
N GLY A 85 -4.25 -6.51 -10.03
CA GLY A 85 -4.79 -5.29 -10.63
C GLY A 85 -4.46 -4.01 -9.87
N PRO A 86 -4.85 -2.84 -10.42
CA PRO A 86 -4.46 -1.53 -9.92
C PRO A 86 -4.91 -1.25 -8.49
N GLY A 87 -6.01 -1.87 -8.02
CA GLY A 87 -6.46 -1.71 -6.64
C GLY A 87 -5.40 -2.12 -5.61
N MET A 88 -4.60 -3.14 -5.93
CA MET A 88 -3.50 -3.59 -5.06
C MET A 88 -2.38 -2.56 -4.99
N ILE A 89 -2.01 -1.97 -6.13
CA ILE A 89 -0.97 -0.95 -6.23
C ILE A 89 -1.35 0.28 -5.39
N TYR A 90 -2.59 0.76 -5.54
CA TYR A 90 -3.06 1.90 -4.74
C TYR A 90 -3.10 1.58 -3.24
N THR A 91 -3.52 0.36 -2.87
CA THR A 91 -3.61 -0.05 -1.47
C THR A 91 -2.24 -0.12 -0.82
N GLU A 92 -1.28 -0.78 -1.47
CA GLU A 92 0.10 -0.88 -0.98
C GLU A 92 0.73 0.50 -0.83
N PHE A 93 0.63 1.35 -1.85
CA PHE A 93 1.23 2.67 -1.82
C PHE A 93 0.72 3.50 -0.63
N LEU A 94 -0.61 3.54 -0.45
CA LEU A 94 -1.22 4.29 0.65
C LEU A 94 -0.88 3.68 2.01
N ALA A 95 -0.88 2.35 2.12
CA ALA A 95 -0.51 1.67 3.36
C ALA A 95 0.93 1.99 3.75
N ARG A 96 1.87 1.86 2.81
CA ARG A 96 3.28 2.17 3.02
C ARG A 96 3.49 3.62 3.44
N LYS A 97 2.83 4.58 2.79
CA LYS A 97 2.92 6.00 3.17
C LYS A 97 2.39 6.29 4.57
N LEU A 98 1.33 5.61 4.99
CA LEU A 98 0.84 5.73 6.37
C LEU A 98 1.81 5.07 7.35
N HIS A 99 2.38 3.92 7.02
CA HIS A 99 3.38 3.23 7.85
C HIS A 99 4.64 4.07 8.05
N GLU A 100 5.11 4.77 7.01
CA GLU A 100 6.24 5.73 7.08
C GLU A 100 6.02 6.83 8.15
N THR A 101 4.75 7.12 8.49
CA THR A 101 4.38 8.09 9.55
C THR A 101 4.01 7.44 10.89
N GLY A 102 4.17 6.12 11.02
CA GLY A 102 3.77 5.35 12.21
C GLY A 102 2.28 5.03 12.30
N ILE A 103 1.48 5.37 11.28
CA ILE A 103 0.05 5.04 11.23
C ILE A 103 -0.12 3.62 10.71
N LYS A 104 -0.63 2.74 11.57
CA LYS A 104 -0.80 1.32 11.29
C LYS A 104 -2.09 1.07 10.51
N THR A 105 -1.97 0.29 9.44
CA THR A 105 -3.09 0.01 8.52
C THR A 105 -3.39 -1.48 8.45
N PHE A 106 -4.56 -1.82 7.91
CA PHE A 106 -4.92 -3.19 7.54
C PHE A 106 -5.76 -3.19 6.26
N SER A 107 -5.71 -4.29 5.52
CA SER A 107 -6.49 -4.52 4.30
C SER A 107 -6.52 -6.01 4.03
N GLY A 108 -7.36 -6.45 3.08
CA GLY A 108 -7.35 -7.84 2.60
C GLY A 108 -5.99 -8.31 2.05
N LEU A 109 -5.05 -7.42 1.71
CA LEU A 109 -3.70 -7.82 1.28
C LEU A 109 -2.82 -8.39 2.40
N HIS A 110 -3.17 -8.13 3.67
CA HIS A 110 -2.45 -8.68 4.81
C HIS A 110 -2.98 -10.08 5.21
N VAL A 111 -3.99 -10.57 4.48
CA VAL A 111 -4.62 -11.87 4.73
C VAL A 111 -4.14 -12.84 3.67
N ASP A 112 -3.60 -13.98 4.10
CA ASP A 112 -3.11 -15.01 3.19
C ASP A 112 -4.21 -15.53 2.26
N ALA A 113 -3.82 -16.03 1.09
CA ALA A 113 -4.78 -16.62 0.17
C ALA A 113 -5.43 -17.87 0.80
N GLY A 114 -6.76 -17.94 0.77
CA GLY A 114 -7.52 -19.05 1.36
C GLY A 114 -7.99 -18.80 2.79
N GLU A 115 -7.47 -17.76 3.45
CA GLU A 115 -7.91 -17.35 4.78
C GLU A 115 -9.26 -16.59 4.74
N ASN A 116 -9.94 -16.57 5.88
CA ASN A 116 -11.25 -15.93 5.97
C ASN A 116 -11.14 -14.40 5.90
N TRP A 117 -11.55 -13.83 4.76
CA TRP A 117 -11.60 -12.39 4.53
C TRP A 117 -12.42 -11.63 5.59
N GLU A 118 -13.42 -12.25 6.22
CA GLU A 118 -14.29 -11.61 7.21
C GLU A 118 -13.53 -11.12 8.46
N VAL A 119 -12.27 -11.53 8.65
CA VAL A 119 -11.38 -10.99 9.67
C VAL A 119 -11.31 -9.45 9.61
N ILE A 120 -11.45 -8.85 8.42
CA ILE A 120 -11.47 -7.41 8.24
C ILE A 120 -12.63 -6.74 8.99
N LEU A 121 -13.80 -7.40 9.07
CA LEU A 121 -14.98 -6.86 9.76
C LEU A 121 -14.70 -6.70 11.25
N SER A 122 -13.98 -7.66 11.83
CA SER A 122 -13.51 -7.58 13.22
C SER A 122 -12.55 -6.41 13.44
N LYS A 123 -11.74 -6.05 12.43
CA LYS A 123 -10.88 -4.87 12.49
C LYS A 123 -11.65 -3.57 12.36
N ILE A 124 -12.81 -3.56 11.69
CA ILE A 124 -13.67 -2.36 11.53
C ILE A 124 -14.51 -2.13 12.79
N SER A 125 -15.34 -3.11 13.19
CA SER A 125 -16.38 -2.92 14.22
C SER A 125 -16.31 -3.90 15.39
N GLY A 126 -15.28 -4.74 15.47
CA GLY A 126 -15.10 -5.68 16.58
C GLY A 126 -14.96 -4.99 17.95
N ARG A 127 -15.20 -5.75 19.03
CA ARG A 127 -15.15 -5.23 20.42
C ARG A 127 -13.84 -4.50 20.73
N GLY A 128 -12.71 -5.05 20.30
CA GLY A 128 -11.37 -4.46 20.44
C GLY A 128 -10.92 -3.59 19.26
N SER A 129 -11.79 -3.32 18.28
CA SER A 129 -11.43 -2.49 17.11
C SER A 129 -10.97 -1.10 17.55
N GLN A 130 -9.80 -0.71 17.03
CA GLN A 130 -9.25 0.64 17.10
C GLN A 130 -9.37 1.39 15.77
N CYS A 131 -10.11 0.85 14.80
CA CYS A 131 -10.30 1.48 13.51
C CYS A 131 -11.07 2.80 13.68
N LYS A 132 -10.47 3.88 13.16
CA LYS A 132 -11.03 5.23 13.16
C LYS A 132 -11.47 5.65 11.76
N VAL A 133 -10.81 5.11 10.74
CA VAL A 133 -11.03 5.48 9.34
C VAL A 133 -11.05 4.23 8.47
N LEU A 134 -12.12 4.08 7.69
CA LEU A 134 -12.14 3.17 6.54
C LEU A 134 -11.82 3.98 5.27
N VAL A 135 -10.72 3.67 4.61
CA VAL A 135 -10.36 4.25 3.31
C VAL A 135 -10.85 3.30 2.22
N VAL A 136 -11.67 3.82 1.31
CA VAL A 136 -12.26 3.04 0.22
C VAL A 136 -11.61 3.42 -1.10
N ILE A 137 -10.97 2.46 -1.77
CA ILE A 137 -10.36 2.68 -3.08
C ILE A 137 -11.41 2.40 -4.15
N LEU A 138 -11.97 3.47 -4.70
CA LEU A 138 -13.05 3.39 -5.68
C LEU A 138 -12.51 2.97 -7.06
N ASN A 139 -13.04 1.86 -7.56
CA ASN A 139 -12.93 1.43 -8.95
C ASN A 139 -14.23 0.69 -9.34
N PRO A 140 -14.49 0.42 -10.63
CA PRO A 140 -15.72 -0.27 -11.05
C PRO A 140 -15.91 -1.64 -10.38
N ALA A 141 -14.83 -2.38 -10.14
CA ALA A 141 -14.89 -3.70 -9.51
C ALA A 141 -15.36 -3.66 -8.04
N LEU A 142 -15.18 -2.53 -7.35
CA LEU A 142 -15.63 -2.36 -5.97
C LEU A 142 -17.15 -2.52 -5.84
N TYR A 143 -17.91 -1.98 -6.79
CA TYR A 143 -19.38 -2.06 -6.79
C TYR A 143 -19.91 -3.48 -7.03
N LEU A 144 -19.06 -4.37 -7.55
CA LEU A 144 -19.39 -5.78 -7.77
C LEU A 144 -18.84 -6.68 -6.65
N SER A 145 -17.99 -6.14 -5.77
CA SER A 145 -17.33 -6.88 -4.70
C SER A 145 -18.22 -6.93 -3.45
N LYS A 146 -18.90 -8.07 -3.25
CA LYS A 146 -19.69 -8.32 -2.02
C LYS A 146 -18.87 -8.11 -0.74
N PRO A 147 -17.60 -8.58 -0.63
CA PRO A 147 -16.76 -8.28 0.53
C PRO A 147 -16.59 -6.79 0.80
N CYS A 148 -16.22 -6.01 -0.23
CA CYS A 148 -16.02 -4.56 -0.08
C CYS A 148 -17.32 -3.85 0.31
N LEU A 149 -18.46 -4.22 -0.28
CA LEU A 149 -19.75 -3.65 0.08
C LEU A 149 -20.13 -3.97 1.54
N LYS A 150 -19.84 -5.20 2.02
CA LYS A 150 -20.05 -5.59 3.42
C LYS A 150 -19.15 -4.80 4.37
N GLU A 151 -17.88 -4.57 4.00
CA GLU A 151 -16.94 -3.73 4.76
C GLU A 151 -17.46 -2.29 4.89
N ILE A 152 -17.86 -1.68 3.78
CA ILE A 152 -18.41 -0.32 3.74
C ILE A 152 -19.68 -0.24 4.59
N TYR A 153 -20.61 -1.17 4.42
CA TYR A 153 -21.83 -1.22 5.23
C TYR A 153 -21.51 -1.36 6.72
N THR A 154 -20.55 -2.22 7.08
CA THR A 154 -20.11 -2.42 8.46
C THR A 154 -19.55 -1.14 9.06
N ALA A 155 -18.73 -0.39 8.30
CA ALA A 155 -18.21 0.90 8.75
C ALA A 155 -19.32 1.95 8.91
N LEU A 156 -20.29 2.01 8.00
CA LEU A 156 -21.44 2.93 8.10
C LEU A 156 -22.31 2.65 9.33
N CYS A 157 -22.47 1.38 9.70
CA CYS A 157 -23.20 0.97 10.90
C CYS A 157 -22.36 1.13 12.20
N CYS A 158 -21.05 1.38 12.09
CA CYS A 158 -20.16 1.50 13.22
C CYS A 158 -20.19 2.93 13.80
N LYS A 159 -20.75 3.10 14.99
CA LYS A 159 -20.81 4.40 15.69
C LYS A 159 -19.43 5.06 15.94
N LYS A 160 -18.33 4.30 15.84
CA LYS A 160 -16.96 4.79 16.07
C LYS A 160 -16.36 5.49 14.85
N ILE A 161 -16.87 5.21 13.65
CA ILE A 161 -16.32 5.74 12.40
C ILE A 161 -17.30 6.79 11.87
N PRO A 162 -16.98 8.09 11.95
CA PRO A 162 -17.84 9.13 11.41
C PRO A 162 -17.91 9.00 9.88
N SER A 163 -19.11 9.01 9.33
CA SER A 163 -19.31 8.95 7.88
C SER A 163 -19.08 10.32 7.24
N CYS A 164 -18.02 10.44 6.46
CA CYS A 164 -17.77 11.58 5.59
C CYS A 164 -17.71 11.12 4.12
N LEU A 165 -18.87 10.91 3.51
CA LEU A 165 -18.96 10.66 2.07
C LEU A 165 -18.72 11.98 1.32
N ARG A 166 -17.47 12.29 0.97
CA ARG A 166 -17.16 13.29 -0.07
C ARG A 166 -17.14 12.59 -1.42
N GLY A 167 -18.29 12.56 -2.09
CA GLY A 167 -18.32 12.27 -3.53
C GLY A 167 -17.62 13.38 -4.33
N PRO A 168 -17.18 13.10 -5.56
CA PRO A 168 -16.77 14.17 -6.47
C PRO A 168 -17.94 15.14 -6.61
N SER A 169 -17.73 16.39 -6.20
CA SER A 169 -18.70 17.46 -6.40
C SER A 169 -18.80 17.68 -7.91
N GLN A 170 -19.74 16.99 -8.56
CA GLN A 170 -20.16 17.34 -9.90
C GLN A 170 -20.82 18.72 -9.79
N LYS A 171 -20.03 19.77 -10.04
CA LYS A 171 -20.60 21.04 -10.47
C LYS A 171 -21.33 20.76 -11.78
N MET A 172 -22.65 20.55 -11.72
CA MET A 172 -23.52 20.63 -12.88
C MET A 172 -23.26 21.99 -13.54
N ARG A 173 -22.48 21.98 -14.62
CA ARG A 173 -22.48 23.09 -15.56
C ARG A 173 -23.89 23.11 -16.13
N LYS A 174 -24.69 24.12 -15.75
CA LYS A 174 -25.86 24.49 -16.53
C LYS A 174 -25.36 24.78 -17.94
N THR A 175 -25.56 23.84 -18.86
CA THR A 175 -25.47 24.13 -20.28
C THR A 175 -26.58 25.12 -20.59
N GLY A 176 -26.21 26.39 -20.75
CA GLY A 176 -27.08 27.37 -21.39
C GLY A 176 -27.33 26.88 -22.81
N GLY A 177 -28.59 26.56 -23.10
CA GLY A 177 -29.04 26.40 -24.47
C GLY A 177 -29.15 27.77 -25.16
N PRO A 178 -28.97 27.83 -26.48
CA PRO A 178 -29.37 28.97 -27.29
C PRO A 178 -30.90 29.15 -27.31
#